data_AF-A0A6J7MET3-F1
#
_entry.id   AF-A0A6J7MET3-F1
#
_cell.length_a   1.000
_cell.length_b   1.000
_cell.length_c   1.000
_cell.angle_alpha   90.00
_cell.angle_beta   90.00
_cell.angle_gamma   90.00
#
_symmetry.space_group_name_H-M   'P 1'
#
loop_
_entity.id
_entity.type
_entity.pdbx_description
1 polymer ?
#
loop_
_entity_poly.entity_id
_entity_poly.type
_entity_poly.pdbx_seq_one_letter_code
_entity_poly.pdbx_strand_id
1 'polypeptide(L)'
;MTLTEAERLTYATAEPENRYRYCATTKTKHHVVQELAKRHADDQVLVIGQYIDQLDELTEMLGVPLIKGDTPIKERERLFNLFRSGEIKCLVVSKVANFSIDLPDATVAIQVSGAFGSRQEEAQRLGRILRPKSDGRTARFYSVVSRDTIDQDFAQNRQRFLAEQGYSYRIIDADDVFQGKI
;
A
#
# COMPACT_ATOMS: atom_id res chain seq x y z
N MET A 1 -2.32 -11.03 -6.29
CA MET A 1 -3.01 -12.12 -5.56
C MET A 1 -4.21 -12.57 -6.36
N THR A 2 -4.66 -13.80 -6.14
CA THR A 2 -5.86 -14.36 -6.77
C THR A 2 -7.05 -14.21 -5.82
N LEU A 3 -8.17 -13.72 -6.33
CA LEU A 3 -9.41 -13.64 -5.54
C LEU A 3 -9.93 -15.04 -5.19
N THR A 4 -10.44 -15.20 -3.96
CA THR A 4 -11.21 -16.39 -3.57
C THR A 4 -12.44 -16.54 -4.45
N GLU A 5 -13.04 -17.73 -4.49
CA GLU A 5 -14.27 -17.96 -5.28
C GLU A 5 -15.41 -17.03 -4.86
N ALA A 6 -15.60 -16.84 -3.54
CA ALA A 6 -16.58 -15.91 -3.01
C ALA A 6 -16.31 -14.46 -3.44
N GLU A 7 -15.07 -13.99 -3.33
CA GLU A 7 -14.68 -12.64 -3.77
C GLU A 7 -14.86 -12.45 -5.28
N ARG A 8 -14.57 -13.48 -6.09
CA ARG A 8 -14.80 -13.45 -7.54
C ARG A 8 -16.28 -13.35 -7.87
N LEU A 9 -17.13 -14.10 -7.19
CA LEU A 9 -18.58 -14.06 -7.39
C LEU A 9 -19.12 -12.66 -7.06
N THR A 10 -18.76 -12.11 -5.88
CA THR A 10 -19.17 -10.76 -5.48
C THR A 10 -18.68 -9.70 -6.48
N TYR A 11 -17.44 -9.81 -6.96
CA TYR A 11 -16.89 -8.91 -7.98
C TYR A 11 -17.64 -9.00 -9.31
N ALA A 12 -17.96 -10.22 -9.77
CA ALA A 12 -18.65 -10.44 -11.04
C ALA A 12 -20.07 -9.86 -11.04
N THR A 13 -20.76 -9.92 -9.89
CA THR A 13 -22.11 -9.36 -9.71
C THR A 13 -22.12 -7.88 -9.34
N ALA A 14 -20.95 -7.25 -9.15
CA ALA A 14 -20.88 -5.86 -8.75
C ALA A 14 -21.23 -4.90 -9.89
N GLU A 15 -21.97 -3.84 -9.53
CA GLU A 15 -22.21 -2.70 -10.40
C GLU A 15 -20.88 -2.09 -10.88
N PRO A 16 -20.78 -1.66 -12.15
CA PRO A 16 -19.53 -1.20 -12.75
C PRO A 16 -18.77 -0.14 -11.93
N GLU A 17 -19.50 0.80 -11.34
CA GLU A 17 -18.99 1.86 -10.49
C GLU A 17 -18.37 1.37 -9.16
N ASN A 18 -18.83 0.22 -8.65
CA ASN A 18 -18.36 -0.36 -7.40
C ASN A 18 -17.28 -1.43 -7.60
N ARG A 19 -17.12 -1.96 -8.83
CA ARG A 19 -16.17 -3.05 -9.13
C ARG A 19 -14.77 -2.77 -8.60
N TYR A 20 -14.26 -1.56 -8.81
CA TYR A 20 -12.92 -1.23 -8.34
C TYR A 20 -12.80 -1.30 -6.81
N ARG A 21 -13.77 -0.70 -6.09
CA ARG A 21 -13.79 -0.77 -4.62
C ARG A 21 -13.80 -2.23 -4.17
N TYR A 22 -14.67 -3.06 -4.73
CA TYR A 22 -14.76 -4.47 -4.36
C TYR A 22 -13.44 -5.22 -4.52
N CYS A 23 -12.80 -5.15 -5.68
CA CYS A 23 -11.52 -5.85 -5.86
C CYS A 23 -10.38 -5.22 -5.04
N ALA A 24 -10.46 -3.94 -4.69
CA ALA A 24 -9.44 -3.23 -3.94
C ALA A 24 -9.52 -3.43 -2.42
N THR A 25 -10.69 -3.80 -1.87
CA THR A 25 -10.93 -3.94 -0.41
C THR A 25 -11.13 -5.38 0.05
N THR A 26 -10.65 -6.36 -0.71
CA THR A 26 -10.80 -7.77 -0.38
C THR A 26 -9.96 -8.18 0.83
N LYS A 27 -10.48 -9.14 1.62
CA LYS A 27 -9.76 -9.68 2.79
C LYS A 27 -8.46 -10.37 2.37
N THR A 28 -8.44 -11.00 1.20
CA THR A 28 -7.23 -11.58 0.63
C THR A 28 -6.12 -10.54 0.48
N LYS A 29 -6.42 -9.29 0.11
CA LYS A 29 -5.40 -8.22 0.09
C LYS A 29 -4.88 -7.92 1.49
N HIS A 30 -5.74 -7.90 2.50
CA HIS A 30 -5.34 -7.58 3.87
C HIS A 30 -4.32 -8.59 4.39
N HIS A 31 -4.54 -9.88 4.13
CA HIS A 31 -3.58 -10.92 4.49
C HIS A 31 -2.22 -10.78 3.79
N VAL A 32 -2.20 -10.39 2.51
CA VAL A 32 -0.94 -10.10 1.81
C VAL A 32 -0.21 -8.91 2.44
N VAL A 33 -0.94 -7.83 2.77
CA VAL A 33 -0.35 -6.66 3.45
C VAL A 33 0.22 -7.05 4.81
N GLN A 34 -0.52 -7.84 5.60
CA GLN A 34 -0.07 -8.34 6.90
C GLN A 34 1.22 -9.14 6.79
N GLU A 35 1.31 -10.06 5.84
CA GLU A 35 2.51 -10.88 5.65
C GLU A 35 3.70 -10.05 5.15
N LEU A 36 3.48 -9.10 4.23
CA LEU A 36 4.52 -8.15 3.81
C LEU A 36 5.03 -7.29 4.97
N ALA A 37 4.12 -6.73 5.78
CA ALA A 37 4.48 -5.93 6.94
C ALA A 37 5.29 -6.74 7.97
N LYS A 38 4.88 -7.99 8.22
CA LYS A 38 5.58 -8.91 9.13
C LYS A 38 7.00 -9.23 8.66
N ARG A 39 7.20 -9.49 7.37
CA ARG A 39 8.54 -9.73 6.78
C ARG A 39 9.47 -8.53 6.90
N HIS A 40 8.89 -7.34 6.97
CA HIS A 40 9.60 -6.08 7.11
C HIS A 40 9.47 -5.49 8.52
N ALA A 41 9.29 -6.31 9.56
CA ALA A 41 9.08 -5.83 10.94
C ALA A 41 10.25 -4.96 11.47
N ASP A 42 11.47 -5.19 10.97
CA ASP A 42 12.67 -4.41 11.33
C ASP A 42 12.86 -3.13 10.47
N ASP A 43 11.98 -2.92 9.48
CA ASP A 43 12.00 -1.78 8.58
C ASP A 43 10.88 -0.79 8.90
N GLN A 44 11.05 0.46 8.44
CA GLN A 44 9.98 1.45 8.48
C GLN A 44 9.01 1.16 7.34
N VAL A 45 7.86 0.58 7.68
CA VAL A 45 6.79 0.15 6.77
C VAL A 45 5.64 1.14 6.78
N LEU A 46 5.41 1.82 5.65
CA LEU A 46 4.28 2.71 5.44
C LEU A 46 3.20 2.01 4.61
N VAL A 47 2.03 1.76 5.20
CA VAL A 47 0.87 1.18 4.49
C VAL A 47 -0.06 2.29 4.03
N ILE A 48 -0.39 2.31 2.73
CA ILE A 48 -1.15 3.39 2.09
C ILE A 48 -2.42 2.81 1.46
N GLY A 49 -3.57 3.42 1.75
CA GLY A 49 -4.85 3.02 1.18
C GLY A 49 -5.78 4.20 0.89
N GLN A 50 -6.76 3.99 0.02
CA GLN A 50 -7.78 5.00 -0.31
C GLN A 50 -9.02 4.91 0.60
N TYR A 51 -9.45 3.70 0.93
CA TYR A 51 -10.72 3.43 1.59
C TYR A 51 -10.54 3.37 3.11
N ILE A 52 -11.28 4.20 3.84
CA ILE A 52 -11.06 4.38 5.30
C ILE A 52 -11.45 3.13 6.09
N ASP A 53 -12.58 2.52 5.75
CA ASP A 53 -13.05 1.24 6.28
C ASP A 53 -12.02 0.12 6.09
N GLN A 54 -11.41 0.06 4.91
CA GLN A 54 -10.32 -0.86 4.61
C GLN A 54 -9.11 -0.65 5.55
N LEU A 55 -8.74 0.61 5.77
CA LEU A 55 -7.59 0.96 6.60
C LEU A 55 -7.85 0.71 8.08
N ASP A 56 -9.08 0.88 8.54
CA ASP A 56 -9.49 0.51 9.89
C ASP A 56 -9.30 -0.98 10.15
N GLU A 57 -9.76 -1.84 9.24
CA GLU A 57 -9.53 -3.30 9.35
C GLU A 57 -8.04 -3.65 9.36
N LEU A 58 -7.25 -3.01 8.49
CA LEU A 58 -5.79 -3.23 8.44
C LEU A 58 -5.09 -2.79 9.72
N THR A 59 -5.49 -1.65 10.30
CA THR A 59 -4.87 -1.13 11.52
C THR A 59 -5.12 -2.05 12.70
N GLU A 60 -6.34 -2.59 12.80
CA GLU A 60 -6.71 -3.59 13.82
C GLU A 60 -5.93 -4.90 13.62
N MET A 61 -5.86 -5.39 12.38
CA MET A 61 -5.14 -6.61 12.02
C MET A 61 -3.63 -6.53 12.28
N LEU A 62 -3.03 -5.36 12.05
CA LEU A 62 -1.59 -5.11 12.21
C LEU A 62 -1.23 -4.68 13.64
N GLY A 63 -2.17 -4.14 14.41
CA GLY A 63 -1.92 -3.57 15.73
C GLY A 63 -1.09 -2.27 15.69
N VAL A 64 -1.31 -1.44 14.66
CA VAL A 64 -0.50 -0.24 14.38
C VAL A 64 -1.37 1.02 14.32
N PRO A 65 -0.81 2.24 14.43
CA PRO A 65 -1.58 3.46 14.30
C PRO A 65 -1.98 3.80 12.86
N LEU A 66 -3.10 4.51 12.73
CA LEU A 66 -3.67 4.97 11.47
C LEU A 66 -3.82 6.50 11.45
N ILE A 67 -3.39 7.13 10.36
CA ILE A 67 -3.62 8.55 10.08
C ILE A 67 -4.65 8.69 8.95
N LYS A 68 -5.72 9.42 9.23
CA LYS A 68 -6.81 9.78 8.32
C LYS A 68 -6.83 11.29 8.07
N GLY A 69 -7.74 11.73 7.18
CA GLY A 69 -7.89 13.15 6.85
C GLY A 69 -8.32 14.01 8.06
N ASP A 70 -9.14 13.43 8.93
CA ASP A 70 -9.67 14.03 10.16
C ASP A 70 -8.74 13.87 11.38
N THR A 71 -7.61 13.15 11.27
CA THR A 71 -6.62 13.07 12.34
C THR A 71 -6.10 14.47 12.70
N PRO A 72 -6.22 14.92 13.96
CA PRO A 72 -5.75 16.23 14.39
C PRO A 72 -4.27 16.46 14.05
N ILE A 73 -3.92 17.69 13.66
CA ILE A 73 -2.56 18.06 13.22
C ILE A 73 -1.51 17.64 14.25
N LYS A 74 -1.73 17.94 15.54
CA LYS A 74 -0.82 17.57 16.63
C LYS A 74 -0.58 16.07 16.73
N GLU A 75 -1.63 15.28 16.58
CA GLU A 75 -1.53 13.81 16.66
C GLU A 75 -0.83 13.24 15.43
N ARG A 76 -1.13 13.78 14.25
CA ARG A 76 -0.45 13.45 13.00
C ARG A 76 1.06 13.70 13.09
N GLU A 77 1.46 14.88 13.56
CA GLU A 77 2.88 15.23 13.76
C GLU A 77 3.56 14.31 14.76
N ARG A 78 2.89 14.00 15.89
CA ARG A 78 3.38 13.04 16.88
C ARG A 78 3.65 11.68 16.24
N LEU A 79 2.67 11.10 15.55
CA LEU A 79 2.79 9.79 14.91
C LEU A 79 3.88 9.77 13.83
N PHE A 80 3.98 10.81 13.00
CA PHE A 80 5.06 10.91 12.03
C PHE A 80 6.44 11.01 12.67
N ASN A 81 6.57 11.73 13.79
CA ASN A 81 7.85 11.81 14.50
C ASN A 81 8.24 10.47 15.14
N LEU A 82 7.29 9.75 15.74
CA LEU A 82 7.50 8.39 16.24
C LEU A 82 7.90 7.42 15.12
N PHE A 83 7.31 7.58 13.93
CA PHE A 83 7.69 6.77 12.78
C PHE A 83 9.09 7.12 12.30
N ARG A 84 9.43 8.41 12.16
CA ARG A 84 10.77 8.87 11.74
C ARG A 84 11.89 8.44 12.70
N SER A 85 11.64 8.49 14.02
CA SER A 85 12.60 8.00 15.02
C SER A 85 12.71 6.46 15.01
N GLY A 86 11.75 5.79 14.38
CA GLY A 86 11.66 4.33 14.34
C GLY A 86 11.16 3.71 15.64
N GLU A 87 10.55 4.51 16.53
CA GLU A 87 9.85 4.04 17.73
C GLU A 87 8.60 3.25 17.35
N ILE A 88 7.88 3.70 16.30
CA ILE A 88 6.94 2.84 15.58
C ILE A 88 7.54 2.45 14.24
N LYS A 89 7.53 1.15 13.93
CA LYS A 89 8.05 0.62 12.67
C LYS A 89 7.03 0.56 11.56
N CYS A 90 5.74 0.53 11.90
CA CYS A 90 4.66 0.45 10.92
C CYS A 90 3.61 1.53 11.18
N LEU A 91 3.14 2.15 10.11
CA LEU A 91 2.14 3.21 10.14
C LEU A 91 1.21 3.06 8.94
N VAL A 92 -0.11 3.14 9.18
CA VAL A 92 -1.11 3.14 8.12
C VAL A 92 -1.53 4.58 7.85
N VAL A 93 -1.63 4.97 6.58
CA VAL A 93 -2.04 6.32 6.18
C VAL A 93 -3.08 6.28 5.07
N SER A 94 -4.11 7.12 5.20
CA SER A 94 -5.10 7.29 4.13
C SER A 94 -4.59 8.21 3.03
N LYS A 95 -5.07 7.97 1.80
CA LYS A 95 -4.78 8.82 0.64
C LYS A 95 -5.12 10.28 0.93
N VAL A 96 -6.23 10.58 1.60
CA VAL A 96 -6.61 11.97 1.91
C VAL A 96 -5.60 12.65 2.85
N ALA A 97 -4.97 11.91 3.77
CA ALA A 97 -3.89 12.41 4.60
C ALA A 97 -2.57 12.65 3.82
N ASN A 98 -2.41 11.98 2.67
CA ASN A 98 -1.21 12.01 1.81
C ASN A 98 -1.17 13.21 0.83
N PHE A 99 -2.27 13.94 0.59
CA PHE A 99 -2.31 14.92 -0.53
C PHE A 99 -1.72 16.31 -0.26
N SER A 100 -1.38 16.62 1.00
CA SER A 100 -0.97 17.99 1.36
C SER A 100 0.29 18.06 2.24
N ILE A 101 0.93 16.92 2.55
CA ILE A 101 1.95 16.82 3.60
C ILE A 101 3.12 15.94 3.16
N ASP A 102 4.31 16.34 3.59
CA ASP A 102 5.56 15.58 3.46
C ASP A 102 5.46 14.28 4.29
N LEU A 103 5.19 13.18 3.59
CA LEU A 103 5.19 11.85 4.22
C LEU A 103 6.58 11.56 4.80
N PRO A 104 6.66 10.84 5.93
CA PRO A 104 7.95 10.46 6.46
C PRO A 104 8.67 9.50 5.50
N ASP A 105 9.99 9.59 5.50
CA ASP A 105 10.84 8.64 4.77
C ASP A 105 10.56 7.21 5.28
N ALA A 106 10.34 6.27 4.36
CA ALA A 106 10.09 4.88 4.63
C ALA A 106 11.06 4.00 3.83
N THR A 107 11.46 2.88 4.41
CA THR A 107 12.24 1.86 3.69
C THR A 107 11.32 1.00 2.83
N VAL A 108 10.09 0.77 3.30
CA VAL A 108 9.10 -0.06 2.63
C VAL A 108 7.79 0.70 2.58
N ALA A 109 7.21 0.82 1.39
CA ALA A 109 5.85 1.33 1.21
C ALA A 109 4.96 0.26 0.59
N ILE A 110 3.79 0.02 1.19
CA ILE A 110 2.81 -0.97 0.76
C ILE A 110 1.52 -0.24 0.41
N GLN A 111 1.16 -0.21 -0.87
CA GLN A 111 -0.10 0.36 -1.34
C GLN A 111 -1.13 -0.76 -1.52
N VAL A 112 -2.14 -0.77 -0.65
CA VAL A 112 -3.24 -1.76 -0.69
C VAL A 112 -4.34 -1.37 -1.66
N SER A 113 -4.67 -0.08 -1.70
CA SER A 113 -5.63 0.51 -2.63
C SER A 113 -5.15 1.91 -3.02
N GLY A 114 -5.16 2.21 -4.32
CA GLY A 114 -4.80 3.52 -4.84
C GLY A 114 -5.96 4.16 -5.57
N ALA A 115 -5.98 5.49 -5.67
CA ALA A 115 -6.83 6.12 -6.67
C ALA A 115 -5.99 6.52 -7.87
N PHE A 116 -6.52 6.18 -9.04
CA PHE A 116 -5.93 6.43 -10.35
C PHE A 116 -6.01 7.91 -10.66
N GLY A 117 -4.90 8.62 -10.41
CA GLY A 117 -4.72 10.04 -10.72
C GLY A 117 -3.59 10.23 -11.73
N SER A 118 -2.89 11.36 -11.65
CA SER A 118 -1.70 11.61 -12.47
C SER A 118 -0.60 10.60 -12.14
N ARG A 119 -0.27 9.73 -13.10
CA ARG A 119 0.79 8.71 -12.97
C ARG A 119 2.15 9.34 -12.61
N GLN A 120 2.38 10.55 -13.13
CA GLN A 120 3.56 11.35 -12.84
C GLN A 120 3.62 11.79 -11.37
N GLU A 121 2.48 12.13 -10.79
CA GLU A 121 2.37 12.50 -9.38
C GLU A 121 2.65 11.29 -8.47
N GLU A 122 2.16 10.10 -8.81
CA GLU A 122 2.43 8.86 -8.07
C GLU A 122 3.93 8.52 -8.07
N ALA A 123 4.59 8.53 -9.24
CA ALA A 123 6.04 8.27 -9.32
C ALA A 123 6.88 9.31 -8.57
N GLN A 124 6.53 10.59 -8.67
CA GLN A 124 7.24 11.64 -7.93
C GLN A 124 7.06 11.52 -6.42
N ARG A 125 5.86 11.13 -5.95
CA ARG A 125 5.58 10.87 -4.54
C ARG A 125 6.36 9.67 -4.03
N LEU A 126 6.39 8.57 -4.78
CA LEU A 126 7.16 7.37 -4.41
C LEU A 126 8.64 7.69 -4.23
N GLY A 127 9.23 8.50 -5.11
CA GLY A 127 10.63 8.93 -4.98
C GLY A 127 10.93 9.81 -3.76
N ARG A 128 9.91 10.47 -3.18
CA ARG A 128 10.07 11.25 -1.93
C ARG A 128 9.86 10.42 -0.67
N ILE A 129 8.98 9.42 -0.73
CA ILE A 129 8.68 8.53 0.40
C ILE A 129 9.81 7.52 0.60
N LEU A 130 10.33 6.95 -0.48
CA LEU A 130 11.25 5.82 -0.41
C LEU A 130 12.69 6.31 -0.28
N ARG A 131 13.32 5.97 0.85
CA ARG A 131 14.76 6.20 1.03
C ARG A 131 15.51 4.91 1.31
N PRO A 132 16.63 4.66 0.60
CA PRO A 132 17.53 3.58 0.97
C PRO A 132 18.00 3.76 2.41
N LYS A 133 18.20 2.67 3.13
CA LYS A 133 18.80 2.74 4.47
C LYS A 133 20.29 3.02 4.35
N SER A 134 20.86 3.60 5.41
CA SER A 134 22.30 3.86 5.55
C SER A 134 23.15 2.59 5.50
N ASP A 135 22.56 1.42 5.80
CA ASP A 135 23.17 0.10 5.70
C ASP A 135 23.22 -0.46 4.26
N GLY A 136 22.77 0.32 3.26
CA GLY A 136 22.81 -0.05 1.85
C GLY A 136 21.59 -0.87 1.38
N ARG A 137 20.62 -1.17 2.26
CA ARG A 137 19.39 -1.85 1.83
C ARG A 137 18.54 -0.94 0.94
N THR A 138 18.08 -1.51 -0.18
CA THR A 138 17.23 -0.82 -1.14
C THR A 138 15.84 -0.58 -0.58
N ALA A 139 15.29 0.59 -0.89
CA ALA A 139 13.90 0.88 -0.58
C ALA A 139 12.97 0.06 -1.49
N ARG A 140 11.83 -0.39 -0.96
CA ARG A 140 10.88 -1.25 -1.68
C ARG A 140 9.49 -0.64 -1.72
N PHE A 141 8.86 -0.74 -2.88
CA PHE A 141 7.46 -0.42 -3.06
C PHE A 141 6.68 -1.67 -3.47
N TYR A 142 5.66 -2.01 -2.68
CA TYR A 142 4.72 -3.06 -3.00
C TYR A 142 3.38 -2.42 -3.38
N SER A 143 2.84 -2.78 -4.54
CA SER A 143 1.43 -2.55 -4.85
C SER A 143 0.71 -3.90 -4.84
N VAL A 144 -0.25 -4.05 -3.93
CA VAL A 144 -1.04 -5.27 -3.83
C VAL A 144 -2.17 -5.20 -4.83
N VAL A 145 -2.19 -6.13 -5.79
CA VAL A 145 -3.11 -6.12 -6.94
C VAL A 145 -3.95 -7.39 -6.98
N SER A 146 -5.25 -7.23 -7.24
CA SER A 146 -6.19 -8.33 -7.48
C SER A 146 -6.14 -8.76 -8.96
N ARG A 147 -5.65 -9.97 -9.23
CA ARG A 147 -5.58 -10.54 -10.59
C ARG A 147 -7.00 -10.77 -11.15
N ASP A 148 -7.13 -10.66 -12.47
CA ASP A 148 -8.37 -10.87 -13.24
C ASP A 148 -9.47 -9.85 -12.88
N THR A 149 -9.06 -8.65 -12.50
CA THR A 149 -9.95 -7.53 -12.18
C THR A 149 -9.44 -6.23 -12.79
N ILE A 150 -10.29 -5.21 -12.80
CA ILE A 150 -9.93 -3.85 -13.23
C ILE A 150 -8.70 -3.28 -12.49
N ASP A 151 -8.41 -3.73 -11.26
CA ASP A 151 -7.20 -3.38 -10.51
C ASP A 151 -5.92 -3.81 -11.25
N GLN A 152 -5.94 -4.97 -11.92
CA GLN A 152 -4.83 -5.45 -12.74
C GLN A 152 -4.60 -4.56 -13.97
N ASP A 153 -5.67 -4.12 -14.63
CA ASP A 153 -5.57 -3.23 -15.79
C ASP A 153 -4.88 -1.92 -15.41
N PHE A 154 -5.22 -1.38 -14.24
CA PHE A 154 -4.55 -0.20 -13.72
C PHE A 154 -3.09 -0.46 -13.32
N ALA A 155 -2.79 -1.62 -12.74
CA ALA A 155 -1.44 -2.01 -12.39
C ALA A 155 -0.53 -2.15 -13.62
N GLN A 156 -1.04 -2.71 -14.73
CA GLN A 156 -0.31 -2.82 -16.00
C GLN A 156 0.04 -1.44 -16.58
N ASN A 157 -0.92 -0.50 -16.52
CA ASN A 157 -0.69 0.88 -16.95
C ASN A 157 0.39 1.58 -16.11
N ARG A 158 0.37 1.37 -14.78
CA ARG A 158 1.41 1.88 -13.88
C ARG A 158 2.77 1.24 -14.11
N GLN A 159 2.81 -0.08 -14.34
CA GLN A 159 4.04 -0.80 -14.65
C GLN A 159 4.74 -0.21 -15.88
N ARG A 160 3.98 0.02 -16.96
CA ARG A 160 4.52 0.62 -18.19
C ARG A 160 5.14 1.99 -17.90
N PHE A 161 4.42 2.83 -17.17
CA PHE A 161 4.89 4.17 -16.81
C PHE A 161 6.15 4.15 -15.92
N LEU A 162 6.19 3.31 -14.88
CA LEU A 162 7.36 3.20 -14.01
C LEU A 162 8.58 2.64 -14.75
N ALA A 163 8.37 1.69 -15.66
CA ALA A 163 9.44 1.15 -16.50
C ALA A 163 10.02 2.23 -17.44
N GLU A 164 9.17 3.08 -18.04
CA GLU A 164 9.60 4.23 -18.84
C GLU A 164 10.45 5.25 -18.04
N GLN A 165 10.23 5.34 -16.73
CA GLN A 165 11.03 6.18 -15.82
C GLN A 165 12.28 5.48 -15.26
N GLY A 166 12.56 4.25 -15.68
CA GLY A 166 13.77 3.49 -15.29
C GLY A 166 13.67 2.76 -13.94
N TYR A 167 12.48 2.63 -13.34
CA TYR A 167 12.32 1.85 -12.12
C TYR A 167 12.37 0.34 -12.41
N SER A 168 13.12 -0.39 -11.59
CA SER A 168 13.04 -1.86 -11.58
C SER A 168 11.67 -2.30 -11.09
N TYR A 169 11.02 -3.19 -11.83
CA TYR A 169 9.69 -3.68 -11.52
C TYR A 169 9.66 -5.20 -11.59
N ARG A 170 9.09 -5.84 -10.56
CA ARG A 170 8.91 -7.29 -10.49
C ARG A 170 7.47 -7.61 -10.11
N ILE A 171 6.86 -8.53 -10.85
CA ILE A 171 5.58 -9.14 -10.47
C ILE A 171 5.89 -10.38 -9.62
N ILE A 172 5.20 -10.50 -8.50
CA ILE A 172 5.35 -11.60 -7.55
C ILE A 172 3.95 -12.16 -7.29
N ASP A 173 3.82 -13.49 -7.23
CA ASP A 173 2.58 -14.10 -6.77
C ASP A 173 2.44 -13.95 -5.25
N ALA A 174 1.21 -13.79 -4.77
CA ALA A 174 0.97 -13.72 -3.32
C ALA A 174 1.33 -15.04 -2.63
N ASP A 175 1.24 -16.17 -3.31
CA ASP A 175 1.66 -17.45 -2.76
C ASP A 175 3.15 -17.46 -2.40
N ASP A 176 4.00 -16.79 -3.17
CA ASP A 176 5.43 -16.63 -2.85
C ASP A 176 5.63 -15.75 -1.59
N VAL A 177 4.74 -14.77 -1.39
CA VAL A 177 4.68 -13.93 -0.18
C VAL A 177 4.18 -14.73 1.03
N PHE A 178 3.33 -15.73 0.86
CA PHE A 178 2.95 -16.61 1.97
C PHE A 178 4.00 -17.69 2.26
N GLN A 179 4.81 -18.09 1.27
CA GLN A 179 5.77 -19.20 1.37
C GLN A 179 7.19 -18.80 1.79
N GLY A 180 7.47 -17.55 2.11
CA GLY A 180 8.82 -17.09 2.47
C GLY A 180 9.70 -16.64 1.30
N LYS A 181 9.24 -16.68 0.03
CA LYS A 181 10.12 -16.66 -1.17
C LYS A 181 10.47 -15.28 -1.76
N ILE A 182 10.30 -14.19 -1.00
CA ILE A 182 10.55 -12.81 -1.47
C ILE A 182 11.62 -12.10 -0.66
#